data_AF-A0A397GUR0-F1
#
_entry.id   AF-A0A397GUR0-F1
#
_cell.length_a   1.000
_cell.length_b   1.000
_cell.length_c   1.000
_cell.angle_alpha   90.00
_cell.angle_beta   90.00
_cell.angle_gamma   90.00
#
_symmetry.space_group_name_H-M   'P 1'
#
loop_
_entity.id
_entity.type
_entity.pdbx_description
1 polymer ?
#
loop_
_entity_poly.entity_id
_entity_poly.type
_entity_poly.pdbx_seq_one_letter_code
_entity_poly.pdbx_strand_id
1 'polypeptide(L)'
;MRYEAKPYCDRCKKGGFHCDGYVSHVEFIDVTTRLTRGRSAERDQSLVTSVPKAEAARDVGDSICINPQWDEQHICVSHLVNRLFTWHTDDTSPYSASWVTVLLHPEDPTGLSMTSLRALATTYFGKVHSHPDLVRKGAGLYSQALQSLRVQLQCPDRVLESDLLVAVICLATLESVALTQSSAWLQHYQGLARITQLRRPHRHQSGVGAALLPTLRSCIAIGYVVERKRCFLEDPAWKSIPWAGRLDSKTRIDYLHDVFCDIPGLLEDLDRVIAWDPDIPGRDDFLFQVRQSALSTLEILYSWRCKWQEDNPNTAFFISSSNSGSDGLPPSPFQTVIWFTDPYRANELIVYDSVLLIVLKAAEGLGLNLGESRPCMTNSGDLLLPIQSNRKEIAVEVCRTVDYHLHCLQRSSGAFMLLFPLSIAYRNLEPDSDEAKWMEKVMAVTADIHGFEIGRRENMPQPRNVSD
;
A
#
# COMPACT_ATOMS: atom_id res chain seq x y z
N MET A 1 35.40 24.86 35.31
CA MET A 1 34.94 24.81 33.91
C MET A 1 36.16 24.76 33.02
N ARG A 2 36.46 23.61 32.40
CA ARG A 2 37.52 23.47 31.40
C ARG A 2 36.83 23.46 30.04
N TYR A 3 37.15 24.41 29.17
CA TYR A 3 36.74 24.38 27.77
C TYR A 3 37.65 23.40 27.02
N GLU A 4 37.08 22.36 26.41
CA GLU A 4 37.80 21.48 25.50
C GLU A 4 38.10 22.24 24.20
N ALA A 5 39.37 22.25 23.80
CA ALA A 5 39.81 22.87 22.54
C ALA A 5 39.53 21.93 21.37
N LYS A 6 38.94 22.46 20.29
CA LYS A 6 38.65 21.70 19.06
C LYS A 6 39.96 21.25 18.38
N PRO A 7 40.03 20.02 17.81
CA PRO A 7 41.24 19.51 17.17
C PRO A 7 41.53 20.21 15.84
N TYR A 8 42.80 20.59 15.64
CA TYR A 8 43.34 21.10 14.37
C TYR A 8 44.03 19.98 13.57
N CYS A 9 44.06 20.09 12.25
CA CYS A 9 44.73 19.13 11.38
C CYS A 9 46.27 19.20 11.50
N ASP A 10 46.91 18.08 11.87
CA ASP A 10 48.37 17.99 12.06
C ASP A 10 49.18 18.30 10.80
N ARG A 11 48.62 18.08 9.60
CA ARG A 11 49.29 18.43 8.33
C ARG A 11 49.41 19.95 8.16
N CYS A 12 48.37 20.72 8.49
CA CYS A 12 48.42 22.17 8.37
C CYS A 12 49.43 22.76 9.37
N LYS A 13 49.45 22.21 10.59
CA LYS A 13 50.40 22.60 11.63
C LYS A 13 51.85 22.37 11.23
N LYS A 14 52.16 21.25 10.58
CA LYS A 14 53.52 20.96 10.07
C LYS A 14 53.89 21.78 8.83
N GLY A 15 52.91 22.19 8.04
CA GLY A 15 53.13 22.99 6.83
C GLY A 15 53.21 24.51 7.06
N GLY A 16 52.91 25.01 8.26
CA GLY A 16 52.89 26.45 8.56
C GLY A 16 51.69 27.21 7.98
N PHE A 17 50.61 26.50 7.61
CA PHE A 17 49.42 27.10 7.01
C PHE A 17 48.30 27.28 8.05
N HIS A 18 47.45 28.30 7.83
CA HIS A 18 46.23 28.50 8.62
C HIS A 18 45.20 27.41 8.27
N CYS A 19 44.57 26.83 9.29
CA CYS A 19 43.63 25.71 9.13
C CYS A 19 42.21 26.18 9.44
N ASP A 20 41.32 26.07 8.46
CA ASP A 20 39.93 26.57 8.55
C ASP A 20 39.00 25.68 9.41
N GLY A 21 39.52 24.55 9.92
CA GLY A 21 38.77 23.62 10.78
C GLY A 21 37.88 22.63 10.01
N TYR A 22 37.01 21.91 10.74
CA TYR A 22 36.07 20.95 10.16
C TYR A 22 34.86 21.69 9.56
N VAL A 23 34.58 21.42 8.28
CA VAL A 23 33.39 21.93 7.57
C VAL A 23 32.16 21.14 8.03
N SER A 24 31.08 21.83 8.38
CA SER A 24 29.85 21.22 8.95
C SER A 24 28.88 20.65 7.90
N HIS A 25 29.27 20.59 6.63
CA HIS A 25 28.49 20.00 5.55
C HIS A 25 29.42 19.28 4.55
N VAL A 26 28.93 18.18 3.99
CA VAL A 26 29.70 17.30 3.10
C VAL A 26 29.64 17.85 1.68
N GLU A 27 30.77 18.31 1.16
CA GLU A 27 30.96 18.56 -0.27
C GLU A 27 31.51 17.31 -0.96
N PHE A 28 30.83 16.83 -1.99
CA PHE A 28 31.28 15.71 -2.80
C PHE A 28 32.11 16.23 -3.98
N ILE A 29 33.39 15.84 -4.04
CA ILE A 29 34.28 16.16 -5.15
C ILE A 29 34.56 14.86 -5.93
N ASP A 30 34.10 14.79 -7.17
CA ASP A 30 34.37 13.68 -8.08
C ASP A 30 35.84 13.69 -8.53
N VAL A 31 36.59 12.66 -8.12
CA VAL A 31 38.02 12.45 -8.45
C VAL A 31 38.24 11.26 -9.38
N THR A 32 37.20 10.72 -10.01
CA THR A 32 37.26 9.51 -10.86
C THR A 32 38.25 9.67 -12.01
N THR A 33 38.42 10.88 -12.54
CA THR A 33 39.38 11.21 -13.62
C THR A 33 40.85 11.26 -13.18
N ARG A 34 41.15 11.38 -11.87
CA ARG A 34 42.54 11.32 -11.35
C ARG A 34 43.02 9.89 -11.12
N LEU A 35 42.11 8.95 -10.88
CA LEU A 35 42.44 7.54 -10.61
C LEU A 35 42.77 6.74 -11.88
N THR A 36 42.28 7.16 -13.04
CA THR A 36 42.50 6.48 -14.32
C THR A 36 43.88 6.75 -14.95
N ARG A 37 44.63 7.73 -14.44
CA ARG A 37 45.97 8.10 -14.97
C ARG A 37 47.16 7.44 -14.27
N GLY A 38 46.93 6.59 -13.26
CA GLY A 38 47.97 6.18 -12.31
C GLY A 38 48.39 4.71 -12.32
N ARG A 39 48.04 3.88 -13.31
CA ARG A 39 48.52 2.48 -13.39
C ARG A 39 48.84 2.06 -14.82
N SER A 40 50.06 2.34 -15.24
CA SER A 40 50.75 1.67 -16.35
C SER A 40 52.23 1.55 -15.99
N ALA A 41 52.58 0.45 -15.34
CA ALA A 41 53.92 -0.09 -15.13
C ALA A 41 53.71 -1.44 -14.41
N GLU A 42 54.41 -2.53 -14.62
CA GLU A 42 55.42 -2.96 -15.59
C GLU A 42 55.40 -4.50 -15.46
N ARG A 43 55.70 -5.18 -16.56
CA ARG A 43 55.69 -6.63 -16.69
C ARG A 43 56.99 -7.18 -16.08
N ASP A 44 56.92 -8.10 -15.12
CA ASP A 44 58.10 -8.84 -14.68
C ASP A 44 57.83 -10.35 -14.59
N GLN A 45 58.65 -11.09 -15.33
CA GLN A 45 58.70 -12.55 -15.41
C GLN A 45 59.80 -13.05 -14.48
N SER A 46 59.46 -13.85 -13.46
CA SER A 46 60.42 -14.81 -12.90
C SER A 46 59.76 -15.93 -12.08
N LEU A 47 59.90 -17.15 -12.62
CA LEU A 47 60.35 -18.38 -11.95
C LEU A 47 59.65 -18.87 -10.67
N VAL A 48 58.84 -19.93 -10.79
CA VAL A 48 58.88 -21.07 -9.84
C VAL A 48 58.61 -22.41 -10.56
N THR A 49 59.70 -23.15 -10.72
CA THR A 49 59.96 -24.59 -10.56
C THR A 49 58.84 -25.64 -10.71
N SER A 50 59.10 -26.57 -11.64
CA SER A 50 58.43 -27.83 -11.95
C SER A 50 58.71 -28.98 -10.99
N VAL A 51 57.71 -29.83 -10.68
CA VAL A 51 57.86 -31.26 -10.35
C VAL A 51 56.63 -32.05 -10.90
N PRO A 52 56.78 -33.28 -11.46
CA PRO A 52 55.79 -33.89 -12.37
C PRO A 52 54.96 -35.04 -11.76
N LYS A 53 53.95 -35.50 -12.56
CA LYS A 53 53.09 -36.72 -12.51
C LYS A 53 51.62 -36.40 -12.20
N ALA A 54 50.61 -36.93 -12.88
CA ALA A 54 50.51 -38.03 -13.83
C ALA A 54 49.32 -37.79 -14.77
N GLU A 55 49.41 -38.33 -15.98
CA GLU A 55 48.35 -38.35 -16.99
C GLU A 55 47.12 -39.11 -16.49
N ALA A 56 45.98 -38.43 -16.47
CA ALA A 56 44.68 -39.06 -16.54
C ALA A 56 43.93 -38.37 -17.68
N ALA A 57 43.84 -39.06 -18.81
CA ALA A 57 43.00 -38.66 -19.93
C ALA A 57 41.57 -38.45 -19.42
N ARG A 58 41.09 -37.20 -19.50
CA ARG A 58 39.67 -36.88 -19.44
C ARG A 58 39.37 -36.03 -20.65
N ASP A 59 38.80 -36.75 -21.62
CA ASP A 59 37.84 -36.33 -22.62
C ASP A 59 37.39 -34.86 -22.45
N VAL A 60 37.89 -33.99 -23.33
CA VAL A 60 37.37 -32.62 -23.48
C VAL A 60 36.05 -32.75 -24.22
N GLY A 61 35.00 -33.12 -23.48
CA GLY A 61 33.66 -32.76 -23.86
C GLY A 61 33.53 -31.27 -23.63
N ASP A 62 33.44 -30.50 -24.72
CA ASP A 62 33.00 -29.10 -24.71
C ASP A 62 31.64 -29.03 -24.00
N SER A 63 31.68 -28.85 -22.68
CA SER A 63 30.52 -28.42 -21.93
C SER A 63 30.37 -26.95 -22.24
N ILE A 64 29.63 -26.67 -23.31
CA ILE A 64 28.95 -25.38 -23.46
C ILE A 64 28.00 -25.30 -22.27
N CYS A 65 28.49 -24.74 -21.16
CA CYS A 65 27.63 -24.21 -20.12
C CYS A 65 26.89 -23.02 -20.74
N ILE A 66 25.82 -23.31 -21.48
CA ILE A 66 24.73 -22.36 -21.66
C ILE A 66 24.13 -22.25 -20.27
N ASN A 67 24.72 -21.41 -19.43
CA ASN A 67 23.99 -20.88 -18.30
C ASN A 67 22.96 -19.96 -18.98
N PRO A 68 21.67 -20.32 -19.06
CA PRO A 68 20.69 -19.36 -19.56
C PRO A 68 20.90 -18.09 -18.73
N GLN A 69 21.22 -16.97 -19.37
CA GLN A 69 21.28 -15.69 -18.66
C GLN A 69 19.89 -15.47 -18.10
N TRP A 70 19.66 -15.88 -16.86
CA TRP A 70 18.43 -15.58 -16.16
C TRP A 70 18.42 -14.07 -16.02
N ASP A 71 17.53 -13.42 -16.76
CA ASP A 71 17.37 -11.99 -16.66
C ASP A 71 16.90 -11.66 -15.24
N GLU A 72 17.78 -10.99 -14.48
CA GLU A 72 17.53 -10.52 -13.12
C GLU A 72 16.20 -9.76 -13.02
N GLN A 73 15.81 -9.05 -14.08
CA GLN A 73 14.56 -8.29 -14.10
C GLN A 73 13.35 -9.21 -14.21
N HIS A 74 13.42 -10.24 -15.04
CA HIS A 74 12.38 -11.27 -15.11
C HIS A 74 12.20 -11.97 -13.76
N ILE A 75 13.29 -12.26 -13.02
CA ILE A 75 13.22 -12.81 -11.66
C ILE A 75 12.48 -11.85 -10.73
N CYS A 76 12.90 -10.57 -10.69
CA CYS A 76 12.30 -9.57 -9.81
C CYS A 76 10.80 -9.39 -10.12
N VAL A 77 10.43 -9.23 -11.39
CA VAL A 77 9.04 -8.99 -11.81
C VAL A 77 8.18 -10.22 -11.53
N SER A 78 8.65 -11.42 -11.87
CA SER A 78 7.92 -12.66 -11.58
C SER A 78 7.73 -12.84 -10.08
N HIS A 79 8.76 -12.55 -9.28
CA HIS A 79 8.66 -12.58 -7.83
C HIS A 79 7.62 -11.58 -7.32
N LEU A 80 7.64 -10.34 -7.78
CA LEU A 80 6.66 -9.31 -7.40
C LEU A 80 5.24 -9.75 -7.72
N VAL A 81 4.97 -10.14 -8.97
CA VAL A 81 3.62 -10.56 -9.42
C VAL A 81 3.12 -11.71 -8.57
N ASN A 82 3.97 -12.72 -8.39
CA ASN A 82 3.67 -13.87 -7.55
C ASN A 82 3.38 -13.45 -6.09
N ARG A 83 4.12 -12.49 -5.53
CA ARG A 83 3.98 -12.11 -4.11
C ARG A 83 2.84 -11.14 -3.81
N LEU A 84 2.52 -10.23 -4.73
CA LEU A 84 1.61 -9.10 -4.48
C LEU A 84 0.32 -9.15 -5.30
N PHE A 85 0.35 -9.77 -6.48
CA PHE A 85 -0.71 -9.63 -7.46
C PHE A 85 -1.46 -10.94 -7.77
N THR A 86 -0.89 -12.10 -7.41
CA THR A 86 -1.56 -13.41 -7.52
C THR A 86 -2.10 -13.85 -6.16
N TRP A 87 -3.32 -13.42 -5.83
CA TRP A 87 -4.06 -13.87 -4.64
C TRP A 87 -5.41 -14.52 -4.99
N HIS A 88 -5.73 -14.62 -6.28
CA HIS A 88 -6.86 -15.37 -6.81
C HIS A 88 -6.39 -16.73 -7.33
N THR A 89 -7.20 -17.76 -7.10
CA THR A 89 -6.95 -19.12 -7.59
C THR A 89 -7.77 -19.47 -8.82
N ASP A 90 -8.75 -18.63 -9.16
CA ASP A 90 -9.71 -18.88 -10.24
C ASP A 90 -9.71 -17.72 -11.24
N ASP A 91 -9.05 -17.93 -12.38
CA ASP A 91 -8.97 -16.98 -13.48
C ASP A 91 -10.35 -16.73 -14.12
N THR A 92 -11.35 -17.60 -13.88
CA THR A 92 -12.72 -17.43 -14.38
C THR A 92 -13.61 -16.59 -13.46
N SER A 93 -13.11 -16.24 -12.28
CA SER A 93 -13.85 -15.44 -11.30
C SER A 93 -14.17 -14.05 -11.86
N PRO A 94 -15.39 -13.51 -11.69
CA PRO A 94 -15.70 -12.13 -12.09
C PRO A 94 -14.84 -11.08 -11.35
N TYR A 95 -14.18 -11.49 -10.26
CA TYR A 95 -13.22 -10.69 -9.49
C TYR A 95 -11.76 -10.83 -9.99
N SER A 96 -11.49 -11.75 -10.94
CA SER A 96 -10.15 -12.02 -11.50
C SER A 96 -9.71 -11.03 -12.57
N ALA A 97 -10.58 -10.08 -12.97
CA ALA A 97 -10.30 -9.06 -13.99
C ALA A 97 -9.17 -8.14 -13.53
N SER A 98 -7.96 -8.66 -13.62
CA SER A 98 -6.77 -8.08 -13.04
C SER A 98 -6.06 -7.33 -14.14
N TRP A 99 -5.98 -6.01 -13.98
CA TRP A 99 -5.14 -5.16 -14.80
C TRP A 99 -3.67 -5.61 -14.79
N VAL A 100 -3.27 -6.48 -13.85
CA VAL A 100 -1.95 -7.13 -13.79
C VAL A 100 -1.67 -7.98 -15.03
N THR A 101 -2.69 -8.53 -15.70
CA THR A 101 -2.49 -9.25 -16.97
C THR A 101 -1.88 -8.37 -18.06
N VAL A 102 -2.12 -7.06 -18.00
CA VAL A 102 -1.50 -6.03 -18.87
C VAL A 102 0.00 -5.91 -18.58
N LEU A 103 0.41 -6.04 -17.31
CA LEU A 103 1.82 -6.02 -16.92
C LEU A 103 2.58 -7.26 -17.42
N LEU A 104 1.88 -8.38 -17.59
CA LEU A 104 2.45 -9.66 -18.03
C LEU A 104 2.63 -9.76 -19.56
N HIS A 105 1.93 -8.92 -20.33
CA HIS A 105 2.01 -8.88 -21.80
C HIS A 105 2.25 -7.44 -22.29
N PRO A 106 3.42 -6.85 -21.98
CA PRO A 106 3.72 -5.49 -22.39
C PRO A 106 3.86 -5.39 -23.91
N GLU A 107 3.14 -4.44 -24.52
CA GLU A 107 3.34 -4.09 -25.93
C GLU A 107 4.71 -3.40 -26.15
N ASP A 108 5.18 -2.64 -25.14
CA ASP A 108 6.46 -1.95 -25.13
C ASP A 108 7.28 -2.32 -23.88
N PRO A 109 8.35 -3.14 -24.00
CA PRO A 109 9.20 -3.53 -22.87
C PRO A 109 10.03 -2.37 -22.29
N THR A 110 10.07 -1.22 -22.99
CA THR A 110 10.67 0.04 -22.54
C THR A 110 9.63 1.09 -22.14
N GLY A 111 8.35 0.72 -22.14
CA GLY A 111 7.23 1.59 -21.79
C GLY A 111 7.31 2.10 -20.34
N LEU A 112 6.54 3.15 -20.06
CA LEU A 112 6.50 3.78 -18.75
C LEU A 112 6.00 2.81 -17.68
N SER A 113 4.89 2.09 -17.93
CA SER A 113 4.37 1.08 -17.00
C SER A 113 5.40 -0.01 -16.69
N MET A 114 6.12 -0.51 -17.70
CA MET A 114 7.15 -1.54 -17.53
C MET A 114 8.35 -1.02 -16.74
N THR A 115 8.79 0.20 -16.99
CA THR A 115 9.88 0.83 -16.21
C THR A 115 9.46 1.02 -14.75
N SER A 116 8.23 1.47 -14.50
CA SER A 116 7.66 1.57 -13.14
C SER A 116 7.52 0.21 -12.47
N LEU A 117 7.08 -0.82 -13.20
CA LEU A 117 6.98 -2.19 -12.71
C LEU A 117 8.35 -2.74 -12.31
N ARG A 118 9.38 -2.53 -13.15
CA ARG A 118 10.75 -2.96 -12.88
C ARG A 118 11.32 -2.21 -11.67
N ALA A 119 11.07 -0.90 -11.56
CA ALA A 119 11.47 -0.14 -10.38
C ALA A 119 10.86 -0.72 -9.09
N LEU A 120 9.55 -0.99 -9.10
CA LEU A 120 8.84 -1.60 -7.97
C LEU A 120 9.39 -3.00 -7.67
N ALA A 121 9.48 -3.86 -8.68
CA ALA A 121 9.92 -5.24 -8.55
C ALA A 121 11.34 -5.35 -7.99
N THR A 122 12.28 -4.59 -8.54
CA THR A 122 13.68 -4.61 -8.09
C THR A 122 13.82 -4.03 -6.68
N THR A 123 13.11 -2.94 -6.36
CA THR A 123 13.12 -2.36 -5.01
C THR A 123 12.54 -3.32 -3.98
N TYR A 124 11.38 -3.92 -4.28
CA TYR A 124 10.69 -4.87 -3.43
C TYR A 124 11.52 -6.14 -3.19
N PHE A 125 12.08 -6.73 -4.25
CA PHE A 125 12.97 -7.90 -4.11
C PHE A 125 14.19 -7.54 -3.27
N GLY A 126 14.81 -6.40 -3.52
CA GLY A 126 15.95 -5.91 -2.74
C GLY A 126 15.63 -5.72 -1.25
N LYS A 127 14.44 -5.19 -0.94
CA LYS A 127 13.97 -5.01 0.45
C LYS A 127 13.69 -6.33 1.14
N VAL A 128 12.84 -7.18 0.57
CA VAL A 128 12.41 -8.46 1.19
C VAL A 128 13.58 -9.42 1.38
N HIS A 129 14.58 -9.38 0.49
CA HIS A 129 15.76 -10.25 0.58
C HIS A 129 17.01 -9.56 1.13
N SER A 130 16.90 -8.33 1.68
CA SER A 130 18.05 -7.60 2.26
C SER A 130 19.24 -7.42 1.30
N HIS A 131 18.97 -7.16 0.01
CA HIS A 131 19.98 -6.87 -1.02
C HIS A 131 20.04 -5.36 -1.32
N PRO A 132 20.91 -4.59 -0.65
CA PRO A 132 20.96 -3.13 -0.77
C PRO A 132 21.34 -2.64 -2.18
N ASP A 133 22.09 -3.43 -2.95
CA ASP A 133 22.45 -3.09 -4.33
C ASP A 133 21.24 -3.10 -5.26
N LEU A 134 20.31 -4.04 -5.05
CA LEU A 134 19.04 -4.08 -5.78
C LEU A 134 18.13 -2.92 -5.35
N VAL A 135 18.10 -2.56 -4.06
CA VAL A 135 17.37 -1.35 -3.61
C VAL A 135 17.91 -0.10 -4.31
N ARG A 136 19.24 0.05 -4.40
CA ARG A 136 19.87 1.17 -5.12
C ARG A 136 19.55 1.16 -6.61
N LYS A 137 19.58 -0.01 -7.25
CA LYS A 137 19.21 -0.17 -8.66
C LYS A 137 17.74 0.19 -8.90
N GLY A 138 16.85 -0.25 -8.01
CA GLY A 138 15.43 0.09 -8.01
C GLY A 138 15.19 1.59 -7.90
N ALA A 139 15.93 2.31 -7.05
CA ALA A 139 15.86 3.77 -6.96
C ALA A 139 16.30 4.48 -8.26
N GLY A 140 17.29 3.92 -8.96
CA GLY A 140 17.69 4.40 -10.29
C GLY A 140 16.57 4.24 -11.33
N LEU A 141 15.93 3.08 -11.36
CA LEU A 141 14.77 2.82 -12.23
C LEU A 141 13.58 3.69 -11.87
N TYR A 142 13.34 3.92 -10.58
CA TYR A 142 12.29 4.83 -10.10
C TYR A 142 12.49 6.25 -10.61
N SER A 143 13.73 6.75 -10.54
CA SER A 143 14.08 8.07 -11.08
C SER A 143 13.85 8.16 -12.59
N GLN A 144 14.17 7.11 -13.35
CA GLN A 144 13.90 7.04 -14.78
C GLN A 144 12.38 7.02 -15.08
N ALA A 145 11.61 6.25 -14.31
CA ALA A 145 10.15 6.20 -14.43
C ALA A 145 9.52 7.58 -14.17
N LEU A 146 9.97 8.31 -13.14
CA LEU A 146 9.49 9.67 -12.86
C LEU A 146 9.82 10.66 -13.98
N GLN A 147 11.00 10.56 -14.60
CA GLN A 147 11.37 11.40 -15.75
C GLN A 147 10.46 11.11 -16.96
N SER A 148 10.24 9.82 -17.26
CA SER A 148 9.34 9.39 -18.34
C SER A 148 7.89 9.81 -18.07
N LEU A 149 7.41 9.64 -16.83
CA LEU A 149 6.08 10.08 -16.40
C LEU A 149 5.91 11.58 -16.63
N ARG A 150 6.88 12.40 -16.24
CA ARG A 150 6.85 13.85 -16.45
C ARG A 150 6.71 14.22 -17.93
N VAL A 151 7.42 13.54 -18.82
CA VAL A 151 7.31 13.77 -20.27
C VAL A 151 5.94 13.34 -20.78
N GLN A 152 5.43 12.19 -20.38
CA GLN A 152 4.12 11.71 -20.84
C GLN A 152 2.96 12.58 -20.34
N LEU A 153 3.04 13.15 -19.14
CA LEU A 153 2.05 14.08 -18.61
C LEU A 153 1.92 15.37 -19.43
N GLN A 154 2.93 15.73 -20.23
CA GLN A 154 2.88 16.88 -21.12
C GLN A 154 2.18 16.58 -22.46
N CYS A 155 1.88 15.31 -22.75
CA CYS A 155 1.26 14.86 -23.99
C CYS A 155 -0.25 14.64 -23.79
N PRO A 156 -1.13 15.46 -24.41
CA PRO A 156 -2.58 15.40 -24.18
C PRO A 156 -3.25 14.06 -24.44
N ASP A 157 -2.76 13.28 -25.42
CA ASP A 157 -3.32 11.97 -25.72
C ASP A 157 -2.79 10.89 -24.75
N ARG A 158 -1.48 10.91 -24.48
CA ARG A 158 -0.82 9.90 -23.63
C ARG A 158 -1.28 9.98 -22.17
N VAL A 159 -1.61 11.18 -21.67
CA VAL A 159 -2.10 11.33 -20.29
C VAL A 159 -3.44 10.61 -20.06
N LEU A 160 -4.19 10.31 -21.13
CA LEU A 160 -5.46 9.59 -21.06
C LEU A 160 -5.31 8.07 -21.23
N GLU A 161 -4.10 7.57 -21.48
CA GLU A 161 -3.86 6.14 -21.72
C GLU A 161 -3.78 5.33 -20.43
N SER A 162 -4.22 4.07 -20.49
CA SER A 162 -4.25 3.17 -19.33
C SER A 162 -2.84 2.83 -18.83
N ASP A 163 -1.85 2.83 -19.72
CA ASP A 163 -0.43 2.65 -19.39
C ASP A 163 0.04 3.62 -18.30
N LEU A 164 -0.37 4.88 -18.40
CA LEU A 164 -0.02 5.92 -17.43
C LEU A 164 -0.61 5.61 -16.04
N LEU A 165 -1.88 5.19 -15.97
CA LEU A 165 -2.50 4.81 -14.69
C LEU A 165 -1.82 3.60 -14.04
N VAL A 166 -1.53 2.58 -14.85
CA VAL A 166 -0.78 1.40 -14.41
C VAL A 166 0.58 1.80 -13.85
N ALA A 167 1.30 2.67 -14.56
CA ALA A 167 2.58 3.19 -14.11
C ALA A 167 2.48 3.92 -12.76
N VAL A 168 1.52 4.84 -12.61
CA VAL A 168 1.36 5.57 -11.34
C VAL A 168 0.93 4.65 -10.20
N ILE A 169 0.12 3.61 -10.45
CA ILE A 169 -0.18 2.58 -9.43
C ILE A 169 1.10 1.87 -9.00
N CYS A 170 1.95 1.42 -9.93
CA CYS A 170 3.23 0.79 -9.59
C CYS A 170 4.15 1.72 -8.79
N LEU A 171 4.21 3.01 -9.12
CA LEU A 171 4.99 3.99 -8.38
C LEU A 171 4.41 4.26 -6.98
N ALA A 172 3.08 4.30 -6.83
CA ALA A 172 2.43 4.42 -5.53
C ALA A 172 2.69 3.19 -4.64
N THR A 173 2.63 1.98 -5.21
CA THR A 173 2.99 0.74 -4.52
C THR A 173 4.50 0.70 -4.21
N LEU A 174 5.35 1.29 -5.04
CA LEU A 174 6.78 1.40 -4.71
C LEU A 174 6.97 2.23 -3.45
N GLU A 175 6.23 3.32 -3.29
CA GLU A 175 6.33 4.17 -2.10
C GLU A 175 5.85 3.49 -0.82
N SER A 176 4.99 2.46 -0.89
CA SER A 176 4.66 1.66 0.30
C SER A 176 5.86 0.82 0.79
N VAL A 177 6.80 0.52 -0.12
CA VAL A 177 7.98 -0.32 0.13
C VAL A 177 9.23 0.51 0.43
N ALA A 178 9.49 1.52 -0.41
CA ALA A 178 10.68 2.36 -0.31
C ALA A 178 10.52 3.46 0.74
N LEU A 179 9.29 3.97 0.90
CA LEU A 179 8.95 5.14 1.72
C LEU A 179 9.96 6.27 1.53
N THR A 180 10.13 6.72 0.28
CA THR A 180 11.16 7.72 -0.04
C THR A 180 10.91 9.05 0.68
N GLN A 181 9.63 9.38 0.87
CA GLN A 181 9.13 10.45 1.71
C GLN A 181 7.79 10.02 2.34
N SER A 182 7.47 10.52 3.53
CA SER A 182 6.25 10.15 4.25
C SER A 182 4.94 10.44 3.49
N SER A 183 4.97 11.41 2.56
CA SER A 183 3.82 11.82 1.74
C SER A 183 3.88 11.39 0.27
N ALA A 184 4.94 10.71 -0.19
CA ALA A 184 5.13 10.43 -1.61
C ALA A 184 4.01 9.54 -2.22
N TRP A 185 3.59 8.52 -1.48
CA TRP A 185 2.46 7.66 -1.88
C TRP A 185 1.16 8.48 -2.07
N LEU A 186 0.92 9.47 -1.21
CA LEU A 186 -0.27 10.32 -1.27
C LEU A 186 -0.24 11.23 -2.51
N GLN A 187 0.94 11.74 -2.88
CA GLN A 187 1.11 12.51 -4.12
C GLN A 187 0.79 11.68 -5.36
N HIS A 188 1.17 10.39 -5.39
CA HIS A 188 0.78 9.50 -6.47
C HIS A 188 -0.74 9.26 -6.50
N TYR A 189 -1.39 9.11 -5.34
CA TYR A 189 -2.85 8.98 -5.27
C TYR A 189 -3.59 10.24 -5.74
N GLN A 190 -3.08 11.44 -5.42
CA GLN A 190 -3.59 12.71 -5.96
C GLN A 190 -3.42 12.78 -7.48
N GLY A 191 -2.27 12.32 -7.99
CA GLY A 191 -2.02 12.17 -9.43
C GLY A 191 -3.04 11.26 -10.10
N LEU A 192 -3.25 10.05 -9.55
CA LEU A 192 -4.26 9.09 -10.01
C LEU A 192 -5.65 9.72 -10.03
N ALA A 193 -6.03 10.44 -8.97
CA ALA A 193 -7.30 11.12 -8.90
C ALA A 193 -7.47 12.13 -10.04
N ARG A 194 -6.47 12.97 -10.27
CA ARG A 194 -6.53 13.99 -11.32
C ARG A 194 -6.62 13.38 -12.71
N ILE A 195 -5.80 12.37 -13.01
CA ILE A 195 -5.80 11.67 -14.30
C ILE A 195 -7.13 10.94 -14.51
N THR A 196 -7.62 10.23 -13.50
CA THR A 196 -8.91 9.53 -13.56
C THR A 196 -10.04 10.52 -13.83
N GLN A 197 -10.09 11.64 -13.12
CA GLN A 197 -11.09 12.68 -13.34
C GLN A 197 -11.03 13.24 -14.78
N LEU A 198 -9.84 13.47 -15.32
CA LEU A 198 -9.64 13.93 -16.71
C LEU A 198 -10.17 12.92 -17.74
N ARG A 199 -9.99 11.61 -17.49
CA ARG A 199 -10.47 10.54 -18.38
C ARG A 199 -11.99 10.45 -18.45
N ARG A 200 -12.72 10.97 -17.45
CA ARG A 200 -14.18 10.87 -17.32
C ARG A 200 -14.66 9.41 -17.16
N PRO A 201 -15.88 9.16 -16.63
CA PRO A 201 -16.30 7.79 -16.34
C PRO A 201 -16.45 6.90 -17.58
N HIS A 202 -16.73 7.46 -18.75
CA HIS A 202 -16.88 6.72 -20.02
C HIS A 202 -15.62 5.91 -20.41
N ARG A 203 -14.42 6.41 -20.10
CA ARG A 203 -13.16 5.70 -20.39
C ARG A 203 -12.92 4.48 -19.49
N HIS A 204 -13.81 4.19 -18.55
CA HIS A 204 -13.75 3.05 -17.63
C HIS A 204 -14.87 2.01 -17.90
N GLN A 205 -15.52 2.10 -19.06
CA GLN A 205 -16.60 1.19 -19.48
C GLN A 205 -16.13 -0.12 -20.12
N SER A 206 -14.85 -0.26 -20.47
CA SER A 206 -14.33 -1.51 -21.06
C SER A 206 -12.82 -1.64 -20.92
N GLY A 207 -12.31 -2.83 -21.26
CA GLY A 207 -10.87 -3.13 -21.33
C GLY A 207 -10.11 -2.84 -20.03
N VAL A 208 -8.86 -2.39 -20.18
CA VAL A 208 -7.97 -2.10 -19.04
C VAL A 208 -8.53 -0.98 -18.15
N GLY A 209 -9.20 0.03 -18.73
CA GLY A 209 -9.80 1.12 -17.96
C GLY A 209 -10.87 0.63 -16.98
N ALA A 210 -11.68 -0.35 -17.40
CA ALA A 210 -12.63 -1.03 -16.54
C ALA A 210 -11.95 -1.87 -15.44
N ALA A 211 -10.93 -2.66 -15.80
CA ALA A 211 -10.20 -3.51 -14.87
C ALA A 211 -9.43 -2.71 -13.80
N LEU A 212 -8.97 -1.50 -14.13
CA LEU A 212 -8.29 -0.61 -13.19
C LEU A 212 -9.24 0.07 -12.20
N LEU A 213 -10.51 0.24 -12.56
CA LEU A 213 -11.43 1.11 -11.82
C LEU A 213 -11.57 0.73 -10.33
N PRO A 214 -11.69 -0.55 -9.94
CA PRO A 214 -11.74 -0.91 -8.52
C PRO A 214 -10.50 -0.43 -7.74
N THR A 215 -9.30 -0.69 -8.26
CA THR A 215 -8.04 -0.23 -7.64
C THR A 215 -7.96 1.29 -7.56
N LEU A 216 -8.33 1.99 -8.65
CA LEU A 216 -8.34 3.46 -8.67
C LEU A 216 -9.28 4.02 -7.60
N ARG A 217 -10.48 3.47 -7.47
CA ARG A 217 -11.47 3.93 -6.49
C ARG A 217 -10.94 3.77 -5.07
N SER A 218 -10.34 2.63 -4.73
CA SER A 218 -9.74 2.41 -3.40
C SER A 218 -8.59 3.39 -3.13
N CYS A 219 -7.64 3.54 -4.05
CA CYS A 219 -6.51 4.46 -3.89
C CYS A 219 -6.98 5.93 -3.74
N ILE A 220 -7.88 6.37 -4.61
CA ILE A 220 -8.40 7.74 -4.60
C ILE A 220 -9.20 7.99 -3.32
N ALA A 221 -10.10 7.08 -2.93
CA ALA A 221 -10.87 7.22 -1.69
C ALA A 221 -9.96 7.31 -0.46
N ILE A 222 -8.94 6.45 -0.35
CA ILE A 222 -7.95 6.52 0.74
C ILE A 222 -7.26 7.89 0.78
N GLY A 223 -6.79 8.39 -0.37
CA GLY A 223 -6.14 9.70 -0.47
C GLY A 223 -7.04 10.83 0.03
N TYR A 224 -8.28 10.87 -0.45
CA TYR A 224 -9.26 11.91 -0.07
C TYR A 224 -9.74 11.77 1.38
N VAL A 225 -9.80 10.54 1.95
CA VAL A 225 -10.04 10.33 3.38
C VAL A 225 -8.91 10.93 4.22
N VAL A 226 -7.65 10.72 3.83
CA VAL A 226 -6.49 11.27 4.55
C VAL A 226 -6.43 12.79 4.44
N GLU A 227 -6.76 13.34 3.28
CA GLU A 227 -6.82 14.80 3.07
C GLU A 227 -8.04 15.46 3.70
N ARG A 228 -9.06 14.67 4.07
CA ARG A 228 -10.39 15.13 4.52
C ARG A 228 -11.01 16.11 3.52
N LYS A 229 -10.97 15.73 2.24
CA LYS A 229 -11.51 16.50 1.13
C LYS A 229 -12.53 15.67 0.37
N ARG A 230 -13.57 16.31 -0.14
CA ARG A 230 -14.63 15.69 -0.93
C ARG A 230 -14.09 15.09 -2.23
N CYS A 231 -14.46 13.85 -2.50
CA CYS A 231 -13.97 13.09 -3.63
C CYS A 231 -14.91 13.22 -4.83
N PHE A 232 -14.36 13.47 -6.03
CA PHE A 232 -15.18 13.57 -7.25
C PHE A 232 -15.91 12.27 -7.61
N LEU A 233 -15.49 11.11 -7.06
CA LEU A 233 -16.10 9.80 -7.29
C LEU A 233 -17.45 9.64 -6.56
N GLU A 234 -17.82 10.57 -5.68
CA GLU A 234 -19.15 10.59 -5.06
C GLU A 234 -20.26 10.93 -6.06
N ASP A 235 -19.91 11.60 -7.17
CA ASP A 235 -20.85 11.96 -8.23
C ASP A 235 -21.50 10.69 -8.82
N PRO A 236 -22.85 10.63 -8.91
CA PRO A 236 -23.58 9.48 -9.44
C PRO A 236 -23.11 8.99 -10.81
N ALA A 237 -22.57 9.87 -11.65
CA ALA A 237 -21.99 9.51 -12.95
C ALA A 237 -20.84 8.49 -12.78
N TRP A 238 -20.01 8.62 -11.75
CA TRP A 238 -18.90 7.71 -11.45
C TRP A 238 -19.32 6.40 -10.80
N LYS A 239 -20.59 6.29 -10.38
CA LYS A 239 -21.20 5.08 -9.77
C LYS A 239 -22.08 4.29 -10.76
N SER A 240 -22.43 4.90 -11.90
CA SER A 240 -23.37 4.33 -12.88
C SER A 240 -22.72 4.13 -14.26
N ILE A 241 -22.15 5.18 -14.85
CA ILE A 241 -21.65 5.17 -16.24
C ILE A 241 -20.62 4.06 -16.48
N PRO A 242 -19.62 3.80 -15.59
CA PRO A 242 -18.65 2.74 -15.82
C PRO A 242 -19.26 1.33 -15.96
N TRP A 243 -20.47 1.11 -15.43
CA TRP A 243 -21.19 -0.16 -15.48
C TRP A 243 -22.34 -0.17 -16.51
N ALA A 244 -22.60 0.92 -17.23
CA ALA A 244 -23.79 1.07 -18.08
C ALA A 244 -23.96 -0.04 -19.15
N GLY A 245 -22.85 -0.64 -19.63
CA GLY A 245 -22.87 -1.76 -20.58
C GLY A 245 -22.71 -3.15 -19.96
N ARG A 246 -22.64 -3.24 -18.62
CA ARG A 246 -22.36 -4.48 -17.87
C ARG A 246 -22.95 -4.44 -16.47
N LEU A 247 -24.22 -4.05 -16.34
CA LEU A 247 -24.86 -3.83 -15.04
C LEU A 247 -24.76 -5.06 -14.11
N ASP A 248 -24.86 -6.26 -14.68
CA ASP A 248 -24.73 -7.53 -13.96
C ASP A 248 -23.32 -7.80 -13.43
N SER A 249 -22.32 -7.03 -13.86
CA SER A 249 -20.93 -7.15 -13.39
C SER A 249 -20.66 -6.38 -12.09
N LYS A 250 -21.61 -5.57 -11.60
CA LYS A 250 -21.40 -4.76 -10.39
C LYS A 250 -21.58 -5.64 -9.16
N THR A 251 -20.46 -5.94 -8.51
CA THR A 251 -20.39 -6.86 -7.37
C THR A 251 -20.66 -6.13 -6.05
N ARG A 252 -20.79 -6.88 -4.94
CA ARG A 252 -21.00 -6.28 -3.62
C ARG A 252 -19.87 -5.36 -3.17
N ILE A 253 -18.61 -5.70 -3.48
CA ILE A 253 -17.47 -4.83 -3.18
C ILE A 253 -17.53 -3.52 -3.96
N ASP A 254 -18.09 -3.51 -5.18
CA ASP A 254 -18.25 -2.26 -5.95
C ASP A 254 -19.25 -1.30 -5.30
N TYR A 255 -20.36 -1.82 -4.75
CA TYR A 255 -21.30 -1.00 -3.96
C TYR A 255 -20.68 -0.50 -2.66
N LEU A 256 -19.84 -1.30 -2.01
CA LEU A 256 -19.10 -0.85 -0.84
C LEU A 256 -18.09 0.24 -1.20
N HIS A 257 -17.42 0.13 -2.35
CA HIS A 257 -16.56 1.19 -2.88
C HIS A 257 -17.34 2.46 -3.27
N ASP A 258 -18.63 2.38 -3.63
CA ASP A 258 -19.49 3.57 -3.80
C ASP A 258 -19.62 4.32 -2.49
N VAL A 259 -19.96 3.60 -1.41
CA VAL A 259 -20.02 4.20 -0.07
C VAL A 259 -18.67 4.76 0.34
N PHE A 260 -17.58 4.01 0.10
CA PHE A 260 -16.24 4.46 0.48
C PHE A 260 -15.84 5.77 -0.22
N CYS A 261 -16.26 5.97 -1.47
CA CYS A 261 -16.00 7.21 -2.22
C CYS A 261 -16.79 8.42 -1.69
N ASP A 262 -17.87 8.20 -0.93
CA ASP A 262 -18.70 9.26 -0.33
C ASP A 262 -18.17 9.72 1.03
N ILE A 263 -17.43 8.86 1.73
CA ILE A 263 -16.89 9.12 3.06
C ILE A 263 -16.06 10.41 3.14
N PRO A 264 -15.16 10.72 2.18
CA PRO A 264 -14.40 11.96 2.24
C PRO A 264 -15.27 13.23 2.28
N GLY A 265 -16.42 13.23 1.60
CA GLY A 265 -17.38 14.33 1.64
C GLY A 265 -18.01 14.49 3.03
N LEU A 266 -18.40 13.39 3.66
CA LEU A 266 -18.91 13.38 5.04
C LEU A 266 -17.87 13.91 6.04
N LEU A 267 -16.60 13.55 5.86
CA LEU A 267 -15.51 14.02 6.72
C LEU A 267 -15.24 15.52 6.56
N GLU A 268 -15.25 16.04 5.32
CA GLU A 268 -15.11 17.48 5.06
C GLU A 268 -16.29 18.28 5.64
N ASP A 269 -17.51 17.75 5.56
CA ASP A 269 -18.68 18.40 6.14
C ASP A 269 -18.62 18.42 7.68
N LEU A 270 -18.15 17.33 8.31
CA LEU A 270 -17.87 17.30 9.74
C LEU A 270 -16.83 18.36 10.13
N ASP A 271 -15.74 18.50 9.37
CA ASP A 271 -14.74 19.54 9.64
C ASP A 271 -15.35 20.94 9.56
N ARG A 272 -16.23 21.17 8.58
CA ARG A 272 -16.97 22.44 8.45
C ARG A 272 -17.90 22.70 9.64
N VAL A 273 -18.55 21.68 10.17
CA VAL A 273 -19.38 21.80 11.40
C VAL A 273 -18.53 22.19 12.62
N ILE A 274 -17.34 21.58 12.75
CA ILE A 274 -16.40 21.84 13.85
C ILE A 274 -15.82 23.26 13.75
N ALA A 275 -15.40 23.66 12.54
CA ALA A 275 -14.81 24.97 12.26
C ALA A 275 -15.86 26.06 11.97
N TRP A 276 -17.13 25.83 12.28
CA TRP A 276 -18.20 26.76 11.93
C TRP A 276 -18.06 28.10 12.64
N ASP A 277 -18.12 29.20 11.88
CA ASP A 277 -18.08 30.55 12.41
C ASP A 277 -19.40 30.87 13.16
N PRO A 278 -19.36 31.16 14.48
CA PRO A 278 -20.55 31.48 15.26
C PRO A 278 -21.37 32.66 14.73
N ASP A 279 -20.76 33.57 13.96
CA ASP A 279 -21.43 34.74 13.40
C ASP A 279 -22.25 34.41 12.13
N ILE A 280 -22.05 33.22 11.54
CA ILE A 280 -22.76 32.78 10.34
C ILE A 280 -24.01 31.95 10.72
N PRO A 281 -25.23 32.39 10.35
CA PRO A 281 -26.44 31.61 10.62
C PRO A 281 -26.52 30.34 9.75
N GLY A 282 -27.32 29.36 10.19
CA GLY A 282 -27.58 28.12 9.44
C GLY A 282 -26.77 26.91 9.90
N ARG A 283 -25.97 27.03 10.98
CA ARG A 283 -25.20 25.92 11.55
C ARG A 283 -26.05 24.71 11.89
N ASP A 284 -27.19 24.92 12.54
CA ASP A 284 -28.04 23.84 13.03
C ASP A 284 -28.71 23.08 11.88
N ASP A 285 -29.15 23.79 10.84
CA ASP A 285 -29.69 23.18 9.63
C ASP A 285 -28.63 22.36 8.89
N PHE A 286 -27.41 22.90 8.76
CA PHE A 286 -26.29 22.17 8.16
C PHE A 286 -25.90 20.95 9.01
N LEU A 287 -25.77 21.11 10.33
CA LEU A 287 -25.50 20.00 11.25
C LEU A 287 -26.57 18.90 11.15
N PHE A 288 -27.84 19.27 11.05
CA PHE A 288 -28.93 18.32 10.86
C PHE A 288 -28.76 17.55 9.54
N GLN A 289 -28.43 18.22 8.44
CA GLN A 289 -28.17 17.59 7.14
C GLN A 289 -26.99 16.60 7.21
N VAL A 290 -25.87 17.01 7.82
CA VAL A 290 -24.68 16.15 7.95
C VAL A 290 -24.95 14.94 8.85
N ARG A 291 -25.70 15.12 9.95
CA ARG A 291 -26.17 14.02 10.80
C ARG A 291 -27.05 13.04 10.03
N GLN A 292 -27.98 13.54 9.23
CA GLN A 292 -28.85 12.70 8.40
C GLN A 292 -28.04 11.92 7.35
N SER A 293 -27.04 12.56 6.74
CA SER A 293 -26.12 11.88 5.82
C SER A 293 -25.35 10.76 6.51
N ALA A 294 -24.78 11.01 7.70
CA ALA A 294 -24.07 9.99 8.48
C ALA A 294 -24.97 8.80 8.83
N LEU A 295 -26.20 9.06 9.29
CA LEU A 295 -27.19 8.02 9.61
C LEU A 295 -27.58 7.19 8.37
N SER A 296 -27.79 7.85 7.22
CA SER A 296 -28.08 7.16 5.96
C SER A 296 -26.91 6.29 5.50
N THR A 297 -25.67 6.78 5.62
CA THR A 297 -24.48 5.98 5.32
C THR A 297 -24.38 4.76 6.23
N LEU A 298 -24.64 4.90 7.53
CA LEU A 298 -24.66 3.77 8.47
C LEU A 298 -25.74 2.74 8.09
N GLU A 299 -26.94 3.19 7.73
CA GLU A 299 -28.04 2.30 7.29
C GLU A 299 -27.66 1.50 6.02
N ILE A 300 -27.01 2.15 5.05
CA ILE A 300 -26.49 1.47 3.84
C ILE A 300 -25.45 0.43 4.21
N LEU A 301 -24.49 0.76 5.08
CA LEU A 301 -23.46 -0.18 5.53
C LEU A 301 -24.06 -1.38 6.25
N TYR A 302 -24.95 -1.15 7.21
CA TYR A 302 -25.63 -2.23 7.93
C TYR A 302 -26.43 -3.13 7.00
N SER A 303 -27.16 -2.55 6.04
CA SER A 303 -27.90 -3.29 5.02
C SER A 303 -26.97 -4.11 4.13
N TRP A 304 -25.84 -3.53 3.73
CA TRP A 304 -24.80 -4.23 2.98
C TRP A 304 -24.28 -5.43 3.77
N ARG A 305 -24.05 -5.28 5.08
CA ARG A 305 -23.53 -6.35 5.93
C ARG A 305 -24.51 -7.49 6.13
N CYS A 306 -25.80 -7.19 6.32
CA CYS A 306 -26.86 -8.19 6.35
C CYS A 306 -26.86 -9.00 5.06
N LYS A 307 -26.92 -8.30 3.92
CA LYS A 307 -26.97 -8.93 2.61
C LYS A 307 -25.70 -9.72 2.29
N TRP A 308 -24.54 -9.21 2.69
CA TRP A 308 -23.26 -9.91 2.56
C TRP A 308 -23.30 -11.28 3.26
N GLN A 309 -23.86 -11.31 4.46
CA GLN A 309 -23.99 -12.55 5.25
C GLN A 309 -25.02 -13.51 4.65
N GLU A 310 -26.15 -12.97 4.19
CA GLU A 310 -27.21 -13.76 3.54
C GLU A 310 -26.74 -14.44 2.26
N ASP A 311 -26.07 -13.71 1.34
CA ASP A 311 -25.61 -14.32 0.10
C ASP A 311 -24.23 -15.04 0.24
N ASN A 312 -23.61 -15.08 1.42
CA ASN A 312 -22.37 -15.85 1.68
C ASN A 312 -22.42 -16.66 2.99
N PRO A 313 -23.39 -17.57 3.16
CA PRO A 313 -23.51 -18.34 4.40
C PRO A 313 -22.27 -19.23 4.59
N ASN A 314 -21.79 -19.34 5.84
CA ASN A 314 -20.65 -20.17 6.23
C ASN A 314 -19.32 -19.82 5.55
N THR A 315 -19.18 -18.66 4.89
CA THR A 315 -17.90 -18.28 4.28
C THR A 315 -16.87 -17.83 5.30
N ALA A 316 -17.32 -17.33 6.45
CA ALA A 316 -16.48 -16.90 7.54
C ALA A 316 -16.85 -17.69 8.80
N PHE A 317 -15.84 -18.16 9.53
CA PHE A 317 -16.02 -19.01 10.72
C PHE A 317 -14.87 -18.80 11.71
N PHE A 318 -15.10 -19.14 12.97
CA PHE A 318 -14.10 -18.99 14.02
C PHE A 318 -13.23 -20.24 14.17
N ILE A 319 -11.92 -20.04 14.36
CA ILE A 319 -10.97 -21.10 14.74
C ILE A 319 -10.20 -20.70 16.01
N SER A 320 -9.68 -21.68 16.75
CA SER A 320 -8.80 -21.41 17.91
C SER A 320 -7.52 -20.72 17.47
N SER A 321 -7.09 -19.67 18.18
CA SER A 321 -5.83 -18.96 17.90
C SER A 321 -4.58 -19.81 18.07
N SER A 322 -4.66 -20.90 18.86
CA SER A 322 -3.58 -21.90 18.95
C SER A 322 -3.28 -22.60 17.62
N ASN A 323 -4.24 -22.60 16.69
CA ASN A 323 -4.13 -23.27 15.39
C ASN A 323 -3.65 -22.34 14.27
N SER A 324 -3.45 -21.05 14.55
CA SER A 324 -3.12 -20.01 13.57
C SER A 324 -1.68 -19.48 13.69
N GLY A 325 -0.77 -20.22 14.34
CA GLY A 325 0.60 -19.76 14.54
C GLY A 325 1.40 -19.65 13.23
N SER A 326 1.65 -18.42 12.76
CA SER A 326 2.68 -18.12 11.75
C SER A 326 4.02 -17.97 12.44
N ASP A 327 5.08 -18.45 11.78
CA ASP A 327 6.45 -18.08 12.11
C ASP A 327 6.61 -16.55 12.11
N GLY A 328 6.82 -15.97 13.29
CA GLY A 328 7.22 -14.57 13.47
C GLY A 328 6.14 -13.58 13.94
N LEU A 329 4.85 -13.92 13.96
CA LEU A 329 3.82 -13.03 14.54
C LEU A 329 3.76 -13.12 16.07
N PRO A 330 3.43 -12.02 16.77
CA PRO A 330 3.13 -12.06 18.19
C PRO A 330 1.89 -12.94 18.46
N PRO A 331 1.84 -13.67 19.59
CA PRO A 331 0.68 -14.49 19.94
C PRO A 331 -0.59 -13.63 19.96
N SER A 332 -1.64 -14.13 19.30
CA SER A 332 -2.94 -13.46 19.25
C SER A 332 -3.49 -13.28 20.66
N PRO A 333 -3.96 -12.07 21.03
CA PRO A 333 -4.59 -11.83 22.34
C PRO A 333 -6.01 -12.40 22.38
N PHE A 334 -6.52 -12.93 21.26
CA PHE A 334 -7.88 -13.43 21.13
C PHE A 334 -7.91 -14.96 21.29
N GLN A 335 -8.95 -15.48 21.94
CA GLN A 335 -9.18 -16.93 22.04
C GLN A 335 -9.48 -17.56 20.67
N THR A 336 -10.15 -16.80 19.80
CA THR A 336 -10.53 -17.25 18.46
C THR A 336 -10.24 -16.17 17.41
N VAL A 337 -9.91 -16.61 16.21
CA VAL A 337 -9.67 -15.77 15.03
C VAL A 337 -10.65 -16.13 13.92
N ILE A 338 -10.82 -15.23 12.96
CA ILE A 338 -11.76 -15.39 11.85
C ILE A 338 -11.02 -15.98 10.66
N TRP A 339 -11.57 -17.06 10.12
CA TRP A 339 -11.08 -17.72 8.92
C TRP A 339 -12.12 -17.66 7.81
N PHE A 340 -11.67 -17.72 6.56
CA PHE A 340 -12.54 -17.64 5.40
C PHE A 340 -12.35 -18.80 4.43
N THR A 341 -13.44 -19.21 3.78
CA THR A 341 -13.38 -20.16 2.66
C THR A 341 -12.97 -19.49 1.35
N ASP A 342 -13.19 -18.17 1.24
CA ASP A 342 -12.96 -17.38 0.03
C ASP A 342 -12.17 -16.10 0.36
N PRO A 343 -10.99 -15.87 -0.26
CA PRO A 343 -10.19 -14.67 -0.04
C PRO A 343 -10.90 -13.35 -0.39
N TYR A 344 -11.80 -13.35 -1.36
CA TYR A 344 -12.55 -12.14 -1.73
C TYR A 344 -13.47 -11.67 -0.60
N ARG A 345 -14.04 -12.63 0.13
CA ARG A 345 -14.92 -12.38 1.28
C ARG A 345 -14.16 -11.79 2.46
N ALA A 346 -12.92 -12.24 2.67
CA ALA A 346 -12.03 -11.65 3.66
C ALA A 346 -11.74 -10.18 3.35
N ASN A 347 -11.38 -9.86 2.10
CA ASN A 347 -11.11 -8.50 1.66
C ASN A 347 -12.35 -7.59 1.75
N GLU A 348 -13.52 -8.10 1.35
CA GLU A 348 -14.79 -7.39 1.49
C GLU A 348 -15.09 -6.98 2.93
N LEU A 349 -14.88 -7.90 3.89
CA LEU A 349 -15.15 -7.64 5.30
C LEU A 349 -14.20 -6.58 5.87
N ILE A 350 -12.89 -6.66 5.62
CA ILE A 350 -11.93 -5.67 6.17
C ILE A 350 -12.13 -4.27 5.59
N VAL A 351 -12.57 -4.16 4.32
CA VAL A 351 -12.94 -2.87 3.72
C VAL A 351 -14.21 -2.35 4.39
N TYR A 352 -15.20 -3.21 4.63
CA TYR A 352 -16.45 -2.84 5.29
C TYR A 352 -16.19 -2.30 6.70
N ASP A 353 -15.42 -3.03 7.51
CA ASP A 353 -15.09 -2.64 8.88
C ASP A 353 -14.33 -1.32 8.91
N SER A 354 -13.39 -1.12 7.98
CA SER A 354 -12.65 0.14 7.85
C SER A 354 -13.57 1.32 7.57
N VAL A 355 -14.49 1.16 6.60
CA VAL A 355 -15.46 2.21 6.24
C VAL A 355 -16.41 2.49 7.40
N LEU A 356 -16.93 1.44 8.06
CA LEU A 356 -17.82 1.56 9.20
C LEU A 356 -17.16 2.28 10.38
N LEU A 357 -15.91 1.93 10.72
CA LEU A 357 -15.14 2.61 11.78
C LEU A 357 -14.97 4.11 11.51
N ILE A 358 -14.71 4.49 10.26
CA ILE A 358 -14.58 5.91 9.89
C ILE A 358 -15.92 6.64 10.08
N VAL A 359 -17.03 6.05 9.63
CA VAL A 359 -18.35 6.66 9.73
C VAL A 359 -18.83 6.74 11.18
N LEU A 360 -18.62 5.69 11.99
CA LEU A 360 -18.95 5.71 13.41
C LEU A 360 -18.17 6.79 14.16
N LYS A 361 -16.86 6.92 13.89
CA LYS A 361 -16.05 7.98 14.48
C LYS A 361 -16.51 9.38 14.04
N ALA A 362 -16.93 9.54 12.79
CA ALA A 362 -17.51 10.80 12.31
C ALA A 362 -18.87 11.09 12.99
N ALA A 363 -19.73 10.09 13.14
CA ALA A 363 -21.02 10.20 13.79
C ALA A 363 -20.89 10.62 15.27
N GLU A 364 -19.92 10.06 16.01
CA GLU A 364 -19.58 10.51 17.36
C GLU A 364 -19.12 11.97 17.38
N GLY A 365 -18.29 12.38 16.42
CA GLY A 365 -17.88 13.78 16.25
C GLY A 365 -19.04 14.74 15.96
N LEU A 366 -20.13 14.24 15.37
CA LEU A 366 -21.38 14.98 15.17
C LEU A 366 -22.30 14.95 16.39
N GLY A 367 -21.92 14.28 17.48
CA GLY A 367 -22.74 14.12 18.68
C GLY A 367 -23.94 13.19 18.49
N LEU A 368 -23.86 12.22 17.58
CA LEU A 368 -24.88 11.19 17.43
C LEU A 368 -24.72 10.12 18.52
N ASN A 369 -25.73 9.98 19.38
CA ASN A 369 -25.81 8.90 20.35
C ASN A 369 -26.37 7.66 19.66
N LEU A 370 -25.50 6.82 19.10
CA LEU A 370 -25.92 5.62 18.36
C LEU A 370 -26.44 4.48 19.25
N GLY A 371 -26.50 4.70 20.59
CA GLY A 371 -26.95 3.72 21.57
C GLY A 371 -25.97 2.56 21.73
N GLU A 372 -25.90 2.01 22.93
CA GLU A 372 -25.32 0.67 23.09
C GLU A 372 -26.27 -0.35 22.44
N SER A 373 -25.69 -1.32 21.75
CA SER A 373 -26.29 -2.30 20.84
C SER A 373 -27.75 -2.68 21.12
N ARG A 374 -28.61 -2.60 20.10
CA ARG A 374 -29.79 -3.47 20.06
C ARG A 374 -29.33 -4.85 19.57
N PRO A 375 -29.54 -5.94 20.34
CA PRO A 375 -29.30 -7.28 19.80
C PRO A 375 -30.24 -7.48 18.62
N CYS A 376 -29.68 -7.60 17.42
CA CYS A 376 -30.44 -8.17 16.31
C CYS A 376 -30.88 -9.56 16.77
N MET A 377 -32.19 -9.75 16.93
CA MET A 377 -32.75 -11.03 17.36
C MET A 377 -32.50 -12.10 16.29
N THR A 378 -31.38 -12.80 16.39
CA THR A 378 -31.17 -14.09 15.76
C THR A 378 -30.30 -14.96 16.68
N ASN A 379 -30.94 -15.97 17.29
CA ASN A 379 -30.27 -17.04 18.02
C ASN A 379 -29.32 -17.82 17.11
N SER A 380 -28.00 -17.71 17.33
CA SER A 380 -26.99 -18.76 17.10
C SER A 380 -25.60 -18.22 17.40
N GLY A 381 -24.83 -18.91 18.25
CA GLY A 381 -23.56 -18.44 18.84
C GLY A 381 -22.34 -18.43 17.91
N ASP A 382 -22.51 -18.21 16.61
CA ASP A 382 -21.43 -18.33 15.60
C ASP A 382 -21.44 -17.22 14.53
N LEU A 383 -22.18 -16.12 14.73
CA LEU A 383 -22.19 -15.02 13.77
C LEU A 383 -21.02 -14.05 14.02
N LEU A 384 -20.31 -13.67 12.96
CA LEU A 384 -19.53 -12.43 12.89
C LEU A 384 -20.38 -11.26 13.43
N LEU A 385 -19.74 -10.26 14.04
CA LEU A 385 -20.33 -9.29 14.98
C LEU A 385 -21.79 -8.87 14.66
N PRO A 386 -22.63 -8.66 15.69
CA PRO A 386 -23.97 -8.12 15.47
C PRO A 386 -23.87 -6.80 14.69
N ILE A 387 -24.85 -6.58 13.82
CA ILE A 387 -24.94 -5.46 12.87
C ILE A 387 -24.75 -4.07 13.54
N GLN A 388 -24.86 -3.95 14.88
CA GLN A 388 -24.63 -2.73 15.65
C GLN A 388 -23.61 -2.95 16.78
N SER A 389 -22.34 -3.10 16.42
CA SER A 389 -21.22 -3.20 17.36
C SER A 389 -20.57 -1.84 17.63
N ASN A 390 -19.99 -1.67 18.82
CA ASN A 390 -19.21 -0.44 19.12
C ASN A 390 -17.88 -0.44 18.35
N ARG A 391 -17.21 0.73 18.27
CA ARG A 391 -15.96 0.88 17.50
C ARG A 391 -14.85 -0.07 17.95
N LYS A 392 -14.77 -0.39 19.24
CA LYS A 392 -13.77 -1.32 19.77
C LYS A 392 -13.99 -2.73 19.24
N GLU A 393 -15.23 -3.23 19.27
CA GLU A 393 -15.58 -4.55 18.74
C GLU A 393 -15.25 -4.68 17.26
N ILE A 394 -15.60 -3.68 16.45
CA ILE A 394 -15.31 -3.69 15.01
C ILE A 394 -13.79 -3.67 14.76
N ALA A 395 -13.05 -2.86 15.51
CA ALA A 395 -11.58 -2.86 15.44
C ALA A 395 -11.00 -4.24 15.84
N VAL A 396 -11.61 -4.94 16.80
CA VAL A 396 -11.25 -6.31 17.16
C VAL A 396 -11.61 -7.32 16.07
N GLU A 397 -12.73 -7.14 15.34
CA GLU A 397 -13.04 -7.95 14.16
C GLU A 397 -11.94 -7.85 13.10
N VAL A 398 -11.49 -6.63 12.77
CA VAL A 398 -10.32 -6.41 11.90
C VAL A 398 -9.10 -7.18 12.43
N CYS A 399 -8.76 -7.03 13.71
CA CYS A 399 -7.64 -7.74 14.33
C CYS A 399 -7.77 -9.27 14.19
N ARG A 400 -8.97 -9.83 14.35
CA ARG A 400 -9.22 -11.28 14.26
C ARG A 400 -9.14 -11.82 12.83
N THR A 401 -9.12 -10.97 11.80
CA THR A 401 -8.89 -11.40 10.40
C THR A 401 -7.42 -11.43 10.00
N VAL A 402 -6.52 -10.89 10.82
CA VAL A 402 -5.09 -10.72 10.50
C VAL A 402 -4.44 -12.05 10.14
N ASP A 403 -4.67 -13.10 10.96
CA ASP A 403 -4.04 -14.39 10.73
C ASP A 403 -4.43 -14.96 9.38
N TYR A 404 -5.71 -14.89 8.99
CA TYR A 404 -6.15 -15.34 7.67
C TYR A 404 -5.43 -14.58 6.54
N HIS A 405 -5.35 -13.27 6.64
CA HIS A 405 -4.71 -12.45 5.60
C HIS A 405 -3.21 -12.72 5.49
N LEU A 406 -2.51 -12.97 6.60
CA LEU A 406 -1.08 -13.24 6.58
C LEU A 406 -0.75 -14.69 6.22
N HIS A 407 -1.64 -15.66 6.48
CA HIS A 407 -1.42 -17.07 6.20
C HIS A 407 -2.03 -17.56 4.88
N CYS A 408 -3.31 -17.31 4.66
CA CYS A 408 -4.08 -17.89 3.55
C CYS A 408 -3.92 -17.13 2.25
N LEU A 409 -3.81 -15.80 2.30
CA LEU A 409 -3.49 -14.97 1.13
C LEU A 409 -1.98 -15.02 0.83
N GLN A 410 -1.42 -16.24 0.88
CA GLN A 410 0.01 -16.56 0.89
C GLN A 410 0.82 -15.52 0.16
N ARG A 411 1.94 -15.11 0.79
CA ARG A 411 2.92 -14.10 0.33
C ARG A 411 2.62 -12.72 0.89
N SER A 412 2.48 -11.69 0.08
CA SER A 412 2.53 -10.28 0.54
C SER A 412 1.29 -9.49 0.13
N SER A 413 0.39 -10.09 -0.64
CA SER A 413 -0.93 -9.54 -1.00
C SER A 413 -1.80 -9.26 0.23
N GLY A 414 -1.95 -10.23 1.14
CA GLY A 414 -2.77 -10.02 2.34
C GLY A 414 -2.18 -8.97 3.29
N ALA A 415 -0.86 -8.96 3.45
CA ALA A 415 -0.14 -7.90 4.16
C ALA A 415 -0.39 -6.50 3.55
N PHE A 416 -0.38 -6.40 2.21
CA PHE A 416 -0.68 -5.16 1.51
C PHE A 416 -2.14 -4.71 1.71
N MET A 417 -3.10 -5.65 1.69
CA MET A 417 -4.52 -5.37 1.95
C MET A 417 -4.77 -4.86 3.38
N LEU A 418 -3.96 -5.31 4.35
CA LEU A 418 -4.08 -4.93 5.76
C LEU A 418 -3.51 -3.54 6.09
N LEU A 419 -2.71 -2.91 5.21
CA LEU A 419 -2.05 -1.63 5.50
C LEU A 419 -3.04 -0.54 5.95
N PHE A 420 -4.11 -0.34 5.18
CA PHE A 420 -5.13 0.66 5.50
C PHE A 420 -6.06 0.22 6.65
N PRO A 421 -6.65 -1.00 6.63
CA PRO A 421 -7.52 -1.47 7.70
C PRO A 421 -6.88 -1.47 9.08
N LEU A 422 -5.63 -1.93 9.22
CA LEU A 422 -4.93 -1.91 10.50
C LEU A 422 -4.70 -0.47 11.00
N SER A 423 -4.40 0.47 10.10
CA SER A 423 -4.27 1.88 10.44
C SER A 423 -5.59 2.46 10.98
N ILE A 424 -6.71 2.11 10.36
CA ILE A 424 -8.04 2.55 10.81
C ILE A 424 -8.43 1.89 12.12
N ALA A 425 -8.27 0.57 12.25
CA ALA A 425 -8.57 -0.17 13.48
C ALA A 425 -7.76 0.37 14.67
N TYR A 426 -6.46 0.59 14.50
CA TYR A 426 -5.58 1.12 15.55
C TYR A 426 -6.07 2.47 16.10
N ARG A 427 -6.54 3.37 15.24
CA ARG A 427 -7.08 4.69 15.63
C ARG A 427 -8.44 4.64 16.35
N ASN A 428 -9.00 3.44 16.49
CA ASN A 428 -10.27 3.16 17.16
C ASN A 428 -10.12 2.26 18.39
N LEU A 429 -8.89 1.86 18.73
CA LEU A 429 -8.56 1.20 19.98
C LEU A 429 -8.07 2.21 21.02
N GLU A 430 -8.16 1.82 22.30
CA GLU A 430 -7.54 2.57 23.39
C GLU A 430 -6.00 2.43 23.31
N PRO A 431 -5.22 3.52 23.38
CA PRO A 431 -3.77 3.49 23.13
C PRO A 431 -2.97 2.47 23.96
N ASP A 432 -3.42 2.18 25.18
CA ASP A 432 -2.71 1.28 26.11
C ASP A 432 -3.32 -0.12 26.21
N SER A 433 -4.33 -0.43 25.39
CA SER A 433 -4.97 -1.74 25.41
C SER A 433 -4.04 -2.84 24.88
N ASP A 434 -4.29 -4.08 25.30
CA ASP A 434 -3.52 -5.23 24.85
C ASP A 434 -3.67 -5.44 23.33
N GLU A 435 -4.85 -5.16 22.79
CA GLU A 435 -5.13 -5.22 21.35
C GLU A 435 -4.35 -4.16 20.56
N ALA A 436 -4.23 -2.94 21.08
CA ALA A 436 -3.47 -1.87 20.44
C ALA A 436 -1.96 -2.19 20.41
N LYS A 437 -1.41 -2.66 21.54
CA LYS A 437 -0.01 -3.08 21.65
C LYS A 437 0.29 -4.30 20.78
N TRP A 438 -0.64 -5.26 20.70
CA TRP A 438 -0.51 -6.40 19.81
C TRP A 438 -0.53 -5.97 18.35
N MET A 439 -1.47 -5.11 17.96
CA MET A 439 -1.56 -4.64 16.57
C MET A 439 -0.33 -3.86 16.16
N GLU A 440 0.22 -2.99 17.00
CA GLU A 440 1.48 -2.28 16.71
C GLU A 440 2.63 -3.25 16.39
N LYS A 441 2.73 -4.37 17.11
CA LYS A 441 3.71 -5.43 16.83
C LYS A 441 3.42 -6.15 15.51
N VAL A 442 2.16 -6.49 15.23
CA VAL A 442 1.75 -7.09 13.95
C VAL A 442 2.14 -6.19 12.79
N MET A 443 1.90 -4.89 12.92
CA MET A 443 2.22 -3.89 11.89
C MET A 443 3.73 -3.79 11.64
N ALA A 444 4.54 -3.79 12.70
CA ALA A 444 6.00 -3.82 12.59
C ALA A 444 6.50 -5.11 11.92
N VAL A 445 6.03 -6.28 12.36
CA VAL A 445 6.39 -7.57 11.77
C VAL A 445 5.95 -7.67 10.32
N THR A 446 4.76 -7.18 9.98
CA THR A 446 4.25 -7.14 8.61
C THR A 446 5.16 -6.29 7.73
N ALA A 447 5.61 -5.12 8.21
CA ALA A 447 6.55 -4.27 7.51
C ALA A 447 7.92 -4.96 7.31
N ASP A 448 8.42 -5.68 8.33
CA ASP A 448 9.71 -6.38 8.27
C ASP A 448 9.68 -7.58 7.29
N ILE A 449 8.66 -8.43 7.38
CA ILE A 449 8.54 -9.66 6.59
C ILE A 449 8.15 -9.37 5.13
N HIS A 450 7.29 -8.38 4.90
CA HIS A 450 6.72 -8.09 3.58
C HIS A 450 7.30 -6.82 2.95
N GLY A 451 8.15 -6.09 3.66
CA GLY A 451 8.85 -4.91 3.13
C GLY A 451 7.99 -3.65 2.99
N PHE A 452 6.80 -3.59 3.60
CA PHE A 452 5.90 -2.42 3.51
C PHE A 452 6.14 -1.44 4.67
N GLU A 453 7.15 -0.58 4.53
CA GLU A 453 7.54 0.40 5.55
C GLU A 453 6.41 1.37 5.94
N ILE A 454 5.52 1.70 5.00
CA ILE A 454 4.34 2.54 5.30
C ILE A 454 3.40 1.92 6.34
N GLY A 455 3.45 0.59 6.49
CA GLY A 455 2.63 -0.14 7.44
C GLY A 455 3.05 0.07 8.89
N ARG A 456 4.22 0.67 9.16
CA ARG A 456 4.63 0.96 10.54
C ARG A 456 3.80 2.10 11.14
N ARG A 457 3.52 2.00 12.44
CA ARG A 457 2.73 2.99 13.19
C ARG A 457 3.32 4.40 13.05
N GLU A 458 4.63 4.54 13.21
CA GLU A 458 5.34 5.81 13.14
C GLU A 458 5.26 6.49 11.76
N ASN A 459 5.02 5.70 10.71
CA ASN A 459 4.93 6.16 9.32
C ASN A 459 3.49 6.47 8.90
N MET A 460 2.51 6.17 9.75
CA MET A 460 1.12 6.52 9.46
C MET A 460 0.93 8.04 9.47
N PRO A 461 0.03 8.57 8.60
CA PRO A 461 -0.39 9.96 8.68
C PRO A 461 -0.91 10.26 10.09
N GLN A 462 -0.29 11.21 10.79
CA GLN A 462 -0.83 11.68 12.06
C GLN A 462 -2.11 12.48 11.78
N PRO A 463 -3.12 12.43 12.66
CA PRO A 463 -4.25 13.34 12.55
C PRO A 463 -3.73 14.78 12.53
N ARG A 464 -4.24 15.62 11.62
CA ARG A 464 -3.96 17.05 11.68
C ARG A 464 -4.44 17.54 13.05
N ASN A 465 -3.52 18.05 13.87
CA ASN A 465 -3.91 18.81 15.04
C ASN A 465 -4.70 20.03 14.53
N VAL A 466 -5.97 20.14 14.92
CA VAL A 466 -6.83 21.29 14.61
C VAL A 466 -6.47 22.45 15.55
N SER A 467 -5.18 22.70 15.73
CA SER A 467 -4.63 23.66 16.67
C SER A 467 -3.32 24.18 16.12
N ASP A 468 -3.40 24.87 14.98
CA ASP A 468 -2.45 25.89 14.53
C ASP A 468 -3.20 26.90 13.66
#